data_AF-A0A0D7AG57-F1
#
_entry.id   AF-A0A0D7AG57-F1
#
_cell.length_a   1.000
_cell.length_b   1.000
_cell.length_c   1.000
_cell.angle_alpha   90.00
_cell.angle_beta   90.00
_cell.angle_gamma   90.00
#
_symmetry.space_group_name_H-M   'P 1'
#
loop_
_entity.id
_entity.type
_entity.pdbx_description
1 polymer ?
#
loop_
_entity_poly.entity_id
_entity_poly.type
_entity_poly.pdbx_seq_one_letter_code
_entity_poly.pdbx_strand_id
1 'polypeptide(L)'
;KYAWYKGEDNELTLEQFLTKYKPSMVQDDGTKPWIWIRGTGSLDSHENPLLQGLEELLILLWGLQMADDIFGQKNDAKIPIRSNKKTGVKGKKEVREQVQAEAAEKLKNISLKRGYTHGKWQVDYLLIFAPPDKVDVIWTSIANSLVNGPLSTTSARLAKVSTCRRDGAENVQRLICIYLPDVYDKDSVMKVLLRNHGLNLSGVKPDLYTAIGIDSKHPSGIPSTIWKRNVLLSEAESKALKDAYFAELSQHKKNTTT
;
A
#
# COMPACT_ATOMS: atom_id res chain seq x y z
N LYS A 1 -12.34 -0.62 18.04
CA LYS A 1 -11.26 -0.32 17.06
C LYS A 1 -10.38 0.80 17.63
N TYR A 2 -9.06 0.79 17.41
CA TYR A 2 -8.22 1.95 17.73
C TYR A 2 -8.30 2.91 16.55
N ALA A 3 -9.14 3.92 16.63
CA ALA A 3 -9.39 4.83 15.52
C ALA A 3 -9.58 6.26 16.02
N TRP A 4 -9.01 7.20 15.29
CA TRP A 4 -9.20 8.64 15.51
C TRP A 4 -9.45 9.32 14.17
N TYR A 5 -10.52 10.09 14.07
CA TYR A 5 -10.96 10.69 12.80
C TYR A 5 -11.20 12.19 12.95
N LYS A 6 -10.53 12.99 12.14
CA LYS A 6 -10.67 14.45 12.16
C LYS A 6 -12.13 14.84 11.86
N GLY A 7 -12.71 15.70 12.69
CA GLY A 7 -14.09 16.19 12.52
C GLY A 7 -15.18 15.29 13.12
N GLU A 8 -14.83 14.15 13.69
CA GLU A 8 -15.75 13.36 14.53
C GLU A 8 -15.59 13.72 16.01
N ASP A 9 -16.59 13.34 16.81
CA ASP A 9 -16.53 13.46 18.27
C ASP A 9 -15.58 12.38 18.82
N ASN A 10 -14.33 12.78 19.07
CA ASN A 10 -13.30 11.89 19.62
C ASN A 10 -13.09 12.24 21.10
N GLU A 11 -13.09 11.23 21.97
CA GLU A 11 -12.82 11.39 23.41
C GLU A 11 -11.43 11.98 23.70
N LEU A 12 -10.49 11.82 22.77
CA LEU A 12 -9.10 12.25 22.91
C LEU A 12 -8.71 13.20 21.76
N THR A 13 -7.86 14.17 22.07
CA THR A 13 -7.12 14.90 21.04
C THR A 13 -6.19 13.95 20.27
N LEU A 14 -5.77 14.34 19.06
CA LEU A 14 -4.85 13.52 18.26
C LEU A 14 -3.56 13.19 19.03
N GLU A 15 -2.98 14.17 19.72
CA GLU A 15 -1.74 14.00 20.49
C GLU A 15 -1.91 13.01 21.65
N GLN A 16 -3.01 13.13 22.41
CA GLN A 16 -3.34 12.19 23.48
C GLN A 16 -3.58 10.79 22.92
N PHE A 17 -4.27 10.68 21.77
CA PHE A 17 -4.52 9.41 21.12
C PHE A 17 -3.20 8.73 20.69
N LEU A 18 -2.30 9.45 20.04
CA LEU A 18 -1.01 8.93 19.58
C LEU A 18 -0.07 8.59 20.75
N THR A 19 -0.16 9.33 21.85
CA THR A 19 0.59 9.04 23.08
C THR A 19 0.08 7.78 23.77
N LYS A 20 -1.26 7.59 23.81
CA LYS A 20 -1.93 6.46 24.45
C LYS A 20 -1.80 5.17 23.64
N TYR A 21 -1.91 5.25 22.31
CA TYR A 21 -1.94 4.10 21.41
C TYR A 21 -0.73 4.10 20.48
N LYS A 22 0.44 3.75 21.05
CA LYS A 22 1.68 3.59 20.30
C LYS A 22 1.72 2.23 19.59
N PRO A 23 2.00 2.16 18.28
CA PRO A 23 2.10 0.89 17.55
C PRO A 23 3.11 -0.10 18.14
N SER A 24 4.17 0.40 18.76
CA SER A 24 5.16 -0.43 19.48
C SER A 24 4.60 -1.09 20.75
N MET A 25 3.64 -0.46 21.43
CA MET A 25 3.13 -0.86 22.74
C MET A 25 1.79 -1.60 22.67
N VAL A 26 0.94 -1.24 21.70
CA VAL A 26 -0.36 -1.89 21.54
C VAL A 26 -0.14 -3.31 21.02
N GLN A 27 -0.55 -4.32 21.79
CA GLN A 27 -0.47 -5.71 21.39
C GLN A 27 -1.68 -6.12 20.54
N ASP A 28 -1.43 -6.99 19.56
CA ASP A 28 -2.46 -7.64 18.76
C ASP A 28 -3.18 -8.71 19.57
N ASP A 29 -4.36 -8.33 20.07
CA ASP A 29 -5.28 -9.22 20.78
C ASP A 29 -6.09 -10.12 19.80
N GLY A 30 -5.84 -10.04 18.49
CA GLY A 30 -6.57 -10.75 17.45
C GLY A 30 -7.91 -10.10 17.08
N THR A 31 -8.34 -9.09 17.85
CA THR A 31 -9.59 -8.35 17.62
C THR A 31 -9.35 -6.94 17.09
N LYS A 32 -8.19 -6.34 17.40
CA LYS A 32 -7.81 -4.98 16.99
C LYS A 32 -6.36 -4.91 16.46
N PRO A 33 -6.05 -5.57 15.33
CA PRO A 33 -4.69 -5.60 14.77
C PRO A 33 -4.21 -4.26 14.19
N TRP A 34 -5.06 -3.23 14.17
CA TRP A 34 -4.82 -1.99 13.45
C TRP A 34 -5.17 -0.75 14.28
N ILE A 35 -4.31 0.27 14.18
CA ILE A 35 -4.57 1.64 14.63
C ILE A 35 -4.83 2.50 13.40
N TRP A 36 -5.89 3.30 13.43
CA TRP A 36 -6.38 4.07 12.27
C TRP A 36 -6.40 5.56 12.54
N ILE A 37 -5.98 6.35 11.55
CA ILE A 37 -6.10 7.83 11.54
C ILE A 37 -6.73 8.26 10.24
N ARG A 38 -7.77 9.10 10.31
CA ARG A 38 -8.41 9.74 9.14
C ARG A 38 -8.26 11.25 9.20
N GLY A 39 -7.83 11.84 8.09
CA GLY A 39 -7.83 13.28 7.86
C GLY A 39 -9.23 13.81 7.53
N THR A 40 -9.29 15.02 6.98
CA THR A 40 -10.53 15.65 6.49
C THR A 40 -10.99 15.07 5.15
N GLY A 41 -12.29 14.92 4.97
CA GLY A 41 -12.95 14.45 3.75
C GLY A 41 -13.99 13.36 4.04
N SER A 42 -15.14 13.40 3.37
CA SER A 42 -16.07 12.26 3.39
C SER A 42 -15.40 11.07 2.71
N LEU A 43 -15.63 9.89 3.26
CA LEU A 43 -15.58 8.69 2.44
C LEU A 43 -16.87 8.73 1.63
N ASP A 44 -16.83 9.27 0.41
CA ASP A 44 -18.03 9.28 -0.44
C ASP A 44 -18.49 7.83 -0.63
N SER A 45 -19.59 7.50 0.04
CA SER A 45 -20.23 6.20 -0.04
C SER A 45 -21.07 6.18 -1.31
N HIS A 46 -20.45 5.83 -2.44
CA HIS A 46 -21.22 5.55 -3.64
C HIS A 46 -21.79 4.11 -3.62
N GLU A 47 -23.12 4.08 -3.49
CA GLU A 47 -24.16 3.19 -4.03
C GLU A 47 -24.14 1.64 -3.91
N ASN A 48 -25.36 1.14 -3.67
CA ASN A 48 -25.97 -0.21 -3.74
C ASN A 48 -25.12 -1.47 -3.43
N PRO A 49 -25.28 -2.06 -2.22
CA PRO A 49 -24.59 -3.29 -1.80
C PRO A 49 -24.80 -4.51 -2.73
N LEU A 50 -25.94 -4.61 -3.43
CA LEU A 50 -26.26 -5.75 -4.30
C LEU A 50 -25.48 -5.73 -5.62
N LEU A 51 -25.32 -4.56 -6.22
CA LEU A 51 -24.49 -4.38 -7.43
C LEU A 51 -23.01 -4.60 -7.12
N GLN A 52 -22.55 -4.14 -5.95
CA GLN A 52 -21.18 -4.38 -5.48
C GLN A 52 -20.87 -5.87 -5.29
N GLY A 53 -21.76 -6.64 -4.65
CA GLY A 53 -21.53 -8.07 -4.43
C GLY A 53 -21.45 -8.89 -5.72
N LEU A 54 -22.21 -8.52 -6.75
CA LEU A 54 -22.15 -9.17 -8.06
C LEU A 54 -20.87 -8.82 -8.82
N GLU A 55 -20.42 -7.57 -8.77
CA GLU A 55 -19.16 -7.16 -9.40
C GLU A 55 -17.94 -7.79 -8.71
N GLU A 56 -17.93 -7.85 -7.37
CA GLU A 56 -16.90 -8.53 -6.59
C GLU A 56 -16.84 -10.02 -6.94
N LEU A 57 -17.99 -10.70 -7.08
CA LEU A 57 -18.06 -12.10 -7.47
C LEU A 57 -17.51 -12.34 -8.89
N LEU A 58 -17.87 -11.49 -9.86
CA LEU A 58 -17.36 -11.58 -11.24
C LEU A 58 -15.84 -11.39 -11.30
N ILE A 59 -15.33 -10.43 -10.53
CA ILE A 59 -13.91 -10.17 -10.38
C ILE A 59 -13.17 -11.37 -9.76
N LEU A 60 -13.74 -11.97 -8.72
CA LEU A 60 -13.20 -13.18 -8.08
C LEU A 60 -13.13 -14.35 -9.05
N LEU A 61 -14.21 -14.61 -9.79
CA LEU A 61 -14.26 -15.68 -10.79
C LEU A 61 -13.21 -15.47 -11.88
N TRP A 62 -13.01 -14.23 -12.33
CA TRP A 62 -11.96 -13.92 -13.30
C TRP A 62 -10.56 -14.07 -12.72
N GLY A 63 -10.33 -13.61 -11.49
CA GLY A 63 -9.05 -13.77 -10.80
C GLY A 63 -8.66 -15.24 -10.67
N LEU A 64 -9.63 -16.10 -10.33
CA LEU A 64 -9.45 -17.55 -10.26
C LEU A 64 -9.15 -18.14 -11.64
N GLN A 65 -9.92 -17.80 -12.67
CA GLN A 65 -9.67 -18.27 -14.04
C GLN A 65 -8.27 -17.88 -14.54
N MET A 66 -7.85 -16.64 -14.29
CA MET A 66 -6.52 -16.17 -14.68
C MET A 66 -5.41 -16.90 -13.91
N ALA A 67 -5.64 -17.21 -12.64
CA ALA A 67 -4.70 -17.99 -11.85
C ALA A 67 -4.58 -19.43 -12.39
N ASP A 68 -5.68 -20.05 -12.77
CA ASP A 68 -5.72 -21.37 -13.38
C ASP A 68 -5.04 -21.40 -14.75
N ASP A 69 -5.27 -20.38 -15.59
CA ASP A 69 -4.61 -20.26 -16.90
C ASP A 69 -3.08 -20.16 -16.73
N ILE A 70 -2.62 -19.32 -15.79
CA ILE A 70 -1.19 -19.17 -15.47
C ILE A 70 -0.61 -20.47 -14.92
N PHE A 71 -1.34 -21.15 -14.04
CA PHE A 71 -0.91 -22.40 -13.42
C PHE A 71 -0.83 -23.54 -14.46
N GLY A 72 -1.82 -23.62 -15.36
CA GLY A 72 -1.84 -24.56 -16.47
C GLY A 72 -0.64 -24.37 -17.39
N GLN A 73 -0.31 -23.13 -17.77
CA GLN A 73 0.86 -22.85 -18.60
C GLN A 73 2.19 -23.12 -17.89
N LYS A 74 2.28 -22.86 -16.57
CA LYS A 74 3.48 -23.20 -15.78
C LYS A 74 3.79 -24.70 -15.83
N ASN A 75 2.75 -25.51 -15.79
CA ASN A 75 2.85 -26.97 -15.78
C ASN A 75 2.81 -27.60 -17.18
N ASP A 76 2.68 -26.80 -18.25
CA ASP A 76 2.68 -27.32 -19.61
C ASP A 76 4.05 -27.97 -19.94
N ALA A 77 4.01 -29.26 -20.28
CA ALA A 77 5.17 -30.04 -20.67
C ALA A 77 5.72 -29.65 -22.05
N LYS A 78 4.92 -28.95 -22.87
CA LYS A 78 5.29 -28.51 -24.22
C LYS A 78 6.19 -27.26 -24.22
N ILE A 79 6.24 -26.51 -23.11
CA ILE A 79 7.07 -25.31 -23.00
C ILE A 79 8.46 -25.70 -22.49
N PRO A 80 9.54 -25.41 -23.24
CA PRO A 80 10.89 -25.76 -22.82
C PRO A 80 11.34 -24.97 -21.59
N ILE A 81 12.09 -25.61 -20.71
CA ILE A 81 12.56 -25.02 -19.45
C ILE A 81 13.45 -23.78 -19.70
N ARG A 82 14.27 -23.81 -20.77
CA ARG A 82 15.16 -22.72 -21.16
C ARG A 82 14.78 -22.18 -22.53
N SER A 83 14.92 -20.87 -22.68
CA SER A 83 14.79 -20.18 -23.97
C SER A 83 15.87 -20.67 -24.94
N ASN A 84 15.53 -20.85 -26.21
CA ASN A 84 16.51 -21.13 -27.25
C ASN A 84 16.56 -19.96 -28.25
N LYS A 85 17.62 -19.15 -28.15
CA LYS A 85 17.82 -17.97 -29.01
C LYS A 85 17.97 -18.31 -30.50
N LYS A 86 18.37 -19.53 -30.85
CA LYS A 86 18.52 -19.96 -32.26
C LYS A 86 17.18 -20.32 -32.93
N THR A 87 16.22 -20.82 -32.16
CA THR A 87 14.90 -21.21 -32.68
C THR A 87 13.79 -20.21 -32.36
N GLY A 88 14.10 -19.15 -31.60
CA GLY A 88 13.14 -18.13 -31.17
C GLY A 88 12.13 -18.63 -30.12
N VAL A 89 12.28 -19.86 -29.62
CA VAL A 89 11.33 -20.46 -28.68
C VAL A 89 11.59 -19.90 -27.28
N LYS A 90 10.56 -19.27 -26.70
CA LYS A 90 10.56 -18.71 -25.35
C LYS A 90 10.63 -19.80 -24.30
N GLY A 91 11.39 -19.55 -23.23
CA GLY A 91 11.48 -20.49 -22.10
C GLY A 91 10.30 -20.33 -21.12
N LYS A 92 10.09 -21.32 -20.25
CA LYS A 92 9.04 -21.28 -19.20
C LYS A 92 9.04 -19.99 -18.36
N LYS A 93 10.22 -19.45 -18.04
CA LYS A 93 10.34 -18.19 -17.30
C LYS A 93 9.79 -16.99 -18.09
N GLU A 94 10.18 -16.86 -19.35
CA GLU A 94 9.76 -15.73 -20.20
C GLU A 94 8.26 -15.78 -20.51
N VAL A 95 7.72 -16.98 -20.78
CA VAL A 95 6.28 -17.16 -21.00
C VAL A 95 5.51 -16.78 -19.73
N ARG A 96 5.98 -17.23 -18.55
CA ARG A 96 5.36 -16.88 -17.28
C ARG A 96 5.37 -15.36 -17.04
N GLU A 97 6.51 -14.70 -17.23
CA GLU A 97 6.63 -13.25 -17.02
C GLU A 97 5.72 -12.47 -17.98
N GLN A 98 5.62 -12.91 -19.24
CA GLN A 98 4.71 -12.30 -20.21
C GLN A 98 3.24 -12.44 -19.79
N VAL A 99 2.81 -13.64 -19.40
CA VAL A 99 1.41 -13.90 -19.03
C VAL A 99 1.06 -13.17 -17.73
N GLN A 100 1.99 -13.07 -16.79
CA GLN A 100 1.83 -12.26 -15.58
C GLN A 100 1.70 -10.76 -15.91
N ALA A 101 2.45 -10.25 -16.89
CA ALA A 101 2.33 -8.87 -17.33
C ALA A 101 0.99 -8.60 -18.02
N GLU A 102 0.57 -9.47 -18.94
CA GLU A 102 -0.74 -9.40 -19.60
C GLU A 102 -1.89 -9.49 -18.58
N ALA A 103 -1.73 -10.34 -17.56
CA ALA A 103 -2.69 -10.45 -16.47
C ALA A 103 -2.78 -9.15 -15.65
N ALA A 104 -1.64 -8.56 -15.28
CA ALA A 104 -1.60 -7.29 -14.55
C ALA A 104 -2.22 -6.15 -15.37
N GLU A 105 -2.00 -6.11 -16.68
CA GLU A 105 -2.59 -5.12 -17.57
C GLU A 105 -4.11 -5.29 -17.70
N LYS A 106 -4.59 -6.54 -17.84
CA LYS A 106 -6.03 -6.84 -17.83
C LYS A 106 -6.68 -6.41 -16.52
N LEU A 107 -6.08 -6.76 -15.38
CA LEU A 107 -6.56 -6.36 -14.05
C LEU A 107 -6.60 -4.83 -13.91
N LYS A 108 -5.57 -4.13 -14.39
CA LYS A 108 -5.57 -2.66 -14.45
C LYS A 108 -6.74 -2.11 -15.28
N ASN A 109 -6.96 -2.65 -16.48
CA ASN A 109 -8.05 -2.19 -17.34
C ASN A 109 -9.43 -2.44 -16.72
N ILE A 110 -9.58 -3.54 -15.99
CA ILE A 110 -10.79 -3.85 -15.21
C ILE A 110 -10.96 -2.83 -14.09
N SER A 111 -9.91 -2.57 -13.31
CA SER A 111 -9.94 -1.57 -12.23
C SER A 111 -10.41 -0.21 -12.75
N LEU A 112 -9.86 0.24 -13.88
CA LEU A 112 -10.24 1.51 -14.51
C LEU A 112 -11.68 1.49 -15.03
N LYS A 113 -12.08 0.45 -15.78
CA LYS A 113 -13.40 0.36 -16.42
C LYS A 113 -14.54 0.27 -15.40
N ARG A 114 -14.31 -0.45 -14.30
CA ARG A 114 -15.32 -0.73 -13.28
C ARG A 114 -15.30 0.27 -12.13
N GLY A 115 -14.41 1.28 -12.18
CA GLY A 115 -14.27 2.21 -11.08
C GLY A 115 -13.71 1.58 -9.80
N TYR A 116 -13.14 0.37 -9.84
CA TYR A 116 -12.30 -0.18 -8.75
C TYR A 116 -10.93 0.53 -8.67
N THR A 117 -10.85 1.73 -9.22
CA THR A 117 -9.94 2.77 -8.76
C THR A 117 -10.44 3.45 -7.50
N HIS A 118 -11.75 3.39 -7.19
CA HIS A 118 -12.42 3.99 -6.04
C HIS A 118 -13.48 3.00 -5.49
N GLY A 119 -13.27 2.43 -4.30
CA GLY A 119 -14.18 1.45 -3.71
C GLY A 119 -14.39 1.64 -2.21
N LYS A 120 -15.51 1.13 -1.67
CA LYS A 120 -15.89 1.18 -0.24
C LYS A 120 -14.88 0.50 0.70
N TRP A 121 -14.05 -0.41 0.16
CA TRP A 121 -12.84 -0.85 0.85
C TRP A 121 -11.81 0.25 0.64
N GLN A 122 -11.39 0.86 1.75
CA GLN A 122 -10.53 2.03 1.73
C GLN A 122 -9.37 1.81 0.78
N VAL A 123 -9.26 2.74 -0.14
CA VAL A 123 -8.76 2.52 -1.49
C VAL A 123 -7.25 2.42 -1.51
N ASP A 124 -6.75 1.35 -2.12
CA ASP A 124 -5.37 1.04 -2.50
C ASP A 124 -4.27 1.71 -1.67
N TYR A 125 -3.47 0.89 -0.98
CA TYR A 125 -2.55 1.40 0.02
C TYR A 125 -1.10 1.44 -0.45
N LEU A 126 -0.46 2.56 -0.13
CA LEU A 126 0.98 2.68 -0.09
C LEU A 126 1.52 1.86 1.08
N LEU A 127 2.36 0.88 0.78
CA LEU A 127 3.00 0.03 1.78
C LEU A 127 4.31 0.64 2.26
N ILE A 128 4.42 0.83 3.57
CA ILE A 128 5.63 1.28 4.24
C ILE A 128 5.95 0.25 5.34
N PHE A 129 7.13 -0.35 5.26
CA PHE A 129 7.64 -1.20 6.34
C PHE A 129 8.52 -0.37 7.26
N ALA A 130 7.99 -0.02 8.42
CA ALA A 130 8.68 0.77 9.43
C ALA A 130 9.53 -0.15 10.34
N PRO A 131 10.81 0.20 10.58
CA PRO A 131 11.60 -0.44 11.62
C PRO A 131 10.95 -0.30 13.00
N PRO A 132 11.07 -1.30 13.88
CA PRO A 132 10.39 -1.32 15.18
C PRO A 132 10.86 -0.21 16.11
N ASP A 133 12.11 0.23 16.01
CA ASP A 133 12.69 1.34 16.77
C ASP A 133 12.17 2.72 16.31
N LYS A 134 11.60 2.80 15.10
CA LYS A 134 11.17 4.07 14.48
C LYS A 134 9.67 4.13 14.20
N VAL A 135 8.94 3.03 14.38
CA VAL A 135 7.52 2.95 14.00
C VAL A 135 6.69 4.05 14.65
N ASP A 136 6.89 4.32 15.94
CA ASP A 136 6.08 5.32 16.65
C ASP A 136 6.33 6.73 16.13
N VAL A 137 7.60 7.07 15.85
CA VAL A 137 7.99 8.37 15.30
C VAL A 137 7.45 8.54 13.88
N ILE A 138 7.60 7.51 13.05
CA ILE A 138 7.11 7.50 11.67
C ILE A 138 5.57 7.63 11.68
N TRP A 139 4.89 6.83 12.49
CA TRP A 139 3.44 6.84 12.61
C TRP A 139 2.92 8.19 13.10
N THR A 140 3.52 8.75 14.13
CA THR A 140 3.16 10.08 14.66
C THR A 140 3.35 11.16 13.61
N SER A 141 4.44 11.10 12.84
CA SER A 141 4.72 12.04 11.74
C SER A 141 3.68 11.94 10.63
N ILE A 142 3.33 10.72 10.20
CA ILE A 142 2.29 10.48 9.18
C ILE A 142 0.92 10.95 9.68
N ALA A 143 0.54 10.58 10.91
CA ALA A 143 -0.75 10.91 11.49
C ALA A 143 -0.94 12.44 11.56
N ASN A 144 0.05 13.17 12.08
CA ASN A 144 -0.01 14.64 12.12
C ASN A 144 -0.06 15.25 10.72
N SER A 145 0.72 14.72 9.77
CA SER A 145 0.74 15.23 8.40
C SER A 145 -0.56 14.98 7.65
N LEU A 146 -1.20 13.84 7.89
CA LEU A 146 -2.50 13.50 7.30
C LEU A 146 -3.62 14.40 7.84
N VAL A 147 -3.52 14.84 9.09
CA VAL A 147 -4.55 15.64 9.76
C VAL A 147 -4.34 17.14 9.50
N ASN A 148 -3.12 17.65 9.67
CA ASN A 148 -2.81 19.09 9.68
C ASN A 148 -1.53 19.46 8.89
N GLY A 149 -0.95 18.55 8.10
CA GLY A 149 0.31 18.79 7.42
C GLY A 149 0.28 18.48 5.92
N PRO A 150 1.45 18.28 5.30
CA PRO A 150 1.58 18.15 3.85
C PRO A 150 0.76 17.00 3.23
N LEU A 151 0.54 15.89 3.93
CA LEU A 151 -0.28 14.80 3.39
C LEU A 151 -1.76 15.20 3.28
N SER A 152 -2.25 16.09 4.16
CA SER A 152 -3.63 16.59 4.13
C SER A 152 -3.95 17.37 2.86
N THR A 153 -2.95 17.95 2.20
CA THR A 153 -3.11 18.68 0.93
C THR A 153 -3.07 17.78 -0.31
N THR A 154 -2.83 16.48 -0.12
CA THR A 154 -2.80 15.49 -1.22
C THR A 154 -4.13 14.76 -1.34
N SER A 155 -4.17 13.68 -2.12
CA SER A 155 -5.32 12.76 -2.18
C SER A 155 -5.36 11.77 -1.01
N ALA A 156 -4.31 11.62 -0.19
CA ALA A 156 -4.32 10.73 0.97
C ALA A 156 -5.36 11.15 2.02
N ARG A 157 -6.18 10.21 2.49
CA ARG A 157 -7.27 10.49 3.45
C ARG A 157 -7.23 9.66 4.71
N LEU A 158 -6.62 8.48 4.64
CA LEU A 158 -6.64 7.53 5.74
C LEU A 158 -5.30 6.79 5.83
N ALA A 159 -4.87 6.51 7.04
CA ALA A 159 -3.74 5.62 7.28
C ALA A 159 -4.08 4.60 8.36
N LYS A 160 -3.44 3.44 8.27
CA LYS A 160 -3.43 2.45 9.35
C LYS A 160 -2.03 1.92 9.60
N VAL A 161 -1.79 1.48 10.82
CA VAL A 161 -0.55 0.80 11.21
C VAL A 161 -0.86 -0.47 11.99
N SER A 162 -0.09 -1.52 11.72
CA SER A 162 -0.19 -2.80 12.41
C SER A 162 0.28 -2.67 13.86
N THR A 163 -0.45 -3.28 14.79
CA THR A 163 -0.06 -3.40 16.20
C THR A 163 1.08 -4.41 16.39
N CYS A 164 1.66 -4.46 17.60
CA CYS A 164 2.71 -5.40 17.97
C CYS A 164 2.16 -6.84 18.01
N ARG A 165 2.81 -7.79 17.33
CA ARG A 165 2.37 -9.19 17.33
C ARG A 165 2.52 -9.80 18.73
N ARG A 166 1.57 -10.66 19.11
CA ARG A 166 1.56 -11.36 20.41
C ARG A 166 2.74 -12.30 20.61
N ASP A 167 3.31 -12.82 19.52
CA ASP A 167 4.45 -13.74 19.56
C ASP A 167 5.76 -13.08 20.04
N GLY A 168 5.74 -11.76 20.33
CA GLY A 168 6.85 -11.09 20.98
C GLY A 168 8.12 -11.09 20.13
N ALA A 169 7.99 -11.27 18.81
CA ALA A 169 9.13 -11.18 17.90
C ALA A 169 9.62 -9.72 17.85
N GLU A 170 10.45 -9.40 18.83
CA GLU A 170 11.28 -8.21 18.88
C GLU A 170 12.08 -8.19 17.58
N ASN A 171 12.00 -7.08 16.84
CA ASN A 171 12.63 -6.87 15.52
C ASN A 171 11.77 -7.06 14.26
N VAL A 172 10.48 -7.39 14.36
CA VAL A 172 9.62 -7.45 13.16
C VAL A 172 9.23 -6.04 12.68
N GLN A 173 9.39 -5.77 11.39
CA GLN A 173 8.94 -4.52 10.77
C GLN A 173 7.42 -4.35 10.92
N ARG A 174 6.96 -3.12 11.13
CA ARG A 174 5.52 -2.80 11.23
C ARG A 174 5.03 -2.29 9.90
N LEU A 175 3.84 -2.74 9.50
CA LEU A 175 3.23 -2.31 8.27
C LEU A 175 2.40 -1.05 8.50
N ILE A 176 2.73 0.00 7.75
CA ILE A 176 1.92 1.20 7.64
C ILE A 176 1.34 1.23 6.23
N CYS A 177 0.04 1.47 6.16
CA CYS A 177 -0.73 1.60 4.93
C CYS A 177 -1.31 3.01 4.87
N ILE A 178 -1.08 3.73 3.76
CA ILE A 178 -1.73 5.01 3.48
C ILE A 178 -2.65 4.83 2.28
N TYR A 179 -3.91 5.13 2.47
CA TYR A 179 -4.98 4.93 1.50
C TYR A 179 -5.19 6.16 0.64
N LEU A 180 -5.36 5.92 -0.66
CA LEU A 180 -5.52 6.91 -1.72
C LEU A 180 -6.82 6.65 -2.46
N PRO A 181 -7.67 7.65 -2.73
CA PRO A 181 -8.89 7.46 -3.51
C PRO A 181 -8.61 6.98 -4.95
N ASP A 182 -7.42 7.22 -5.49
CA ASP A 182 -6.97 6.68 -6.78
C ASP A 182 -5.45 6.44 -6.74
N VAL A 183 -4.98 5.23 -7.05
CA VAL A 183 -3.54 4.89 -7.15
C VAL A 183 -2.83 5.46 -8.34
N TYR A 184 -3.58 5.89 -9.35
CA TYR A 184 -2.98 6.52 -10.49
C TYR A 184 -2.56 7.96 -10.14
N ASP A 185 -3.23 8.61 -9.17
CA ASP A 185 -2.82 9.89 -8.54
C ASP A 185 -1.86 9.71 -7.33
N LYS A 186 -0.77 8.96 -7.55
CA LYS A 186 0.22 8.65 -6.51
C LYS A 186 1.39 9.64 -6.42
N ASP A 187 1.62 10.43 -7.47
CA ASP A 187 2.84 11.23 -7.61
C ASP A 187 2.93 12.31 -6.53
N SER A 188 1.80 12.97 -6.24
CA SER A 188 1.69 13.99 -5.20
C SER A 188 2.00 13.42 -3.81
N VAL A 189 1.36 12.31 -3.45
CA VAL A 189 1.53 11.68 -2.14
C VAL A 189 2.95 11.16 -1.94
N MET A 190 3.52 10.53 -2.97
CA MET A 190 4.87 10.00 -2.91
C MET A 190 5.92 11.09 -2.74
N LYS A 191 5.81 12.21 -3.48
CA LYS A 191 6.73 13.35 -3.34
C LYS A 191 6.68 13.90 -1.92
N VAL A 192 5.50 14.03 -1.33
CA VAL A 192 5.34 14.44 0.07
C VAL A 192 5.98 13.44 1.04
N LEU A 193 5.76 12.13 0.86
CA LEU A 193 6.36 11.10 1.73
C LEU A 193 7.89 11.11 1.68
N LEU A 194 8.49 11.35 0.51
CA LEU A 194 9.93 11.47 0.36
C LEU A 194 10.46 12.77 0.96
N ARG A 195 9.85 13.90 0.60
CA ARG A 195 10.37 15.25 0.90
C ARG A 195 10.09 15.72 2.32
N ASN A 196 8.97 15.31 2.91
CA ASN A 196 8.52 15.79 4.21
C ASN A 196 8.63 14.74 5.30
N HIS A 197 8.83 13.46 4.93
CA HIS A 197 8.93 12.37 5.90
C HIS A 197 10.18 11.49 5.71
N GLY A 198 10.93 11.64 4.60
CA GLY A 198 12.10 10.81 4.30
C GLY A 198 11.77 9.34 4.04
N LEU A 199 10.49 9.00 3.83
CA LEU A 199 10.01 7.62 3.81
C LEU A 199 10.12 7.00 2.42
N ASN A 200 10.51 5.73 2.42
CA ASN A 200 10.55 4.91 1.21
C ASN A 200 9.24 4.15 1.06
N LEU A 201 8.63 4.25 -0.12
CA LEU A 201 7.57 3.34 -0.51
C LEU A 201 8.14 1.96 -0.85
N SER A 202 7.43 0.93 -0.39
CA SER A 202 7.72 -0.47 -0.71
C SER A 202 6.92 -0.94 -1.91
N GLY A 203 5.69 -0.44 -2.06
CA GLY A 203 4.87 -0.66 -3.25
C GLY A 203 3.45 -0.17 -3.03
N VAL A 204 2.66 -0.26 -4.09
CA VAL A 204 1.23 0.09 -4.08
C VAL A 204 0.43 -1.16 -4.40
N LYS A 205 -0.47 -1.55 -3.50
CA LYS A 205 -1.31 -2.74 -3.67
C LYS A 205 -2.76 -2.31 -3.93
N PRO A 206 -3.34 -2.72 -5.07
CA PRO A 206 -4.74 -2.45 -5.32
C PRO A 206 -5.65 -3.27 -4.42
N ASP A 207 -6.81 -2.73 -4.08
CA ASP A 207 -7.85 -3.47 -3.36
C ASP A 207 -8.42 -4.58 -4.20
N LEU A 208 -8.46 -4.42 -5.53
CA LEU A 208 -8.79 -5.51 -6.44
C LEU A 208 -7.93 -6.75 -6.13
N TYR A 209 -6.63 -6.56 -5.91
CA TYR A 209 -5.70 -7.64 -5.60
C TYR A 209 -5.96 -8.20 -4.20
N THR A 210 -6.38 -7.37 -3.25
CA THR A 210 -6.81 -7.82 -1.93
C THR A 210 -8.10 -8.64 -2.01
N ALA A 211 -9.09 -8.19 -2.79
CA ALA A 211 -10.39 -8.83 -2.97
C ALA A 211 -10.26 -10.21 -3.61
N ILE A 212 -9.42 -10.36 -4.64
CA ILE A 212 -9.17 -11.66 -5.29
C ILE A 212 -8.08 -12.50 -4.60
N GLY A 213 -7.58 -12.06 -3.44
CA GLY A 213 -6.61 -12.83 -2.67
C GLY A 213 -5.19 -12.88 -3.24
N ILE A 214 -4.82 -11.98 -4.17
CA ILE A 214 -3.43 -11.84 -4.62
C ILE A 214 -2.59 -11.29 -3.48
N ASP A 215 -1.72 -12.14 -2.95
CA ASP A 215 -0.65 -11.81 -2.01
C ASP A 215 0.73 -12.20 -2.57
N SER A 216 1.79 -12.02 -1.78
CA SER A 216 3.16 -12.35 -2.21
C SER A 216 3.41 -13.85 -2.38
N LYS A 217 2.52 -14.71 -1.89
CA LYS A 217 2.59 -16.18 -1.94
C LYS A 217 1.56 -16.78 -2.90
N HIS A 218 0.82 -15.94 -3.62
CA HIS A 218 -0.27 -16.37 -4.46
C HIS A 218 0.23 -17.32 -5.58
N PRO A 219 -0.45 -18.45 -5.86
CA PRO A 219 0.01 -19.46 -6.82
C PRO A 219 0.23 -18.95 -8.25
N SER A 220 -0.54 -17.95 -8.69
CA SER A 220 -0.36 -17.30 -10.00
C SER A 220 1.00 -16.60 -10.12
N GLY A 221 1.61 -16.25 -8.99
CA GLY A 221 2.85 -15.50 -8.92
C GLY A 221 2.75 -14.08 -9.49
N ILE A 222 1.54 -13.55 -9.69
CA ILE A 222 1.30 -12.15 -10.02
C ILE A 222 1.87 -11.32 -8.85
N PRO A 223 2.68 -10.28 -9.11
CA PRO A 223 3.16 -9.41 -8.04
C PRO A 223 2.00 -8.80 -7.26
N SER A 224 2.06 -8.80 -5.93
CA SER A 224 1.00 -8.22 -5.10
C SER A 224 0.96 -6.69 -5.09
N THR A 225 1.87 -6.05 -5.83
CA THR A 225 1.94 -4.59 -5.96
C THR A 225 2.09 -4.22 -7.43
N ILE A 226 1.38 -3.18 -7.85
CA ILE A 226 1.37 -2.72 -9.25
C ILE A 226 2.48 -1.70 -9.55
N TRP A 227 2.97 -1.02 -8.52
CA TRP A 227 4.02 -0.02 -8.65
C TRP A 227 5.19 -0.35 -7.73
N LYS A 228 6.39 -0.40 -8.31
CA LYS A 228 7.66 -0.44 -7.58
C LYS A 228 8.27 0.96 -7.58
N ARG A 229 9.04 1.28 -6.53
CA ARG A 229 9.70 2.59 -6.36
C ARG A 229 10.35 3.13 -7.65
N ASN A 230 11.14 2.29 -8.31
CA ASN A 230 11.96 2.69 -9.46
C ASN A 230 11.15 2.98 -10.73
N VAL A 231 9.86 2.65 -10.75
CA VAL A 231 8.96 2.93 -11.88
C VAL A 231 8.31 4.31 -11.73
N LEU A 232 8.28 4.87 -10.50
CA LEU A 232 7.47 6.04 -10.18
C LEU A 232 8.27 7.34 -10.19
N LEU A 233 9.49 7.32 -9.68
CA LEU A 233 10.42 8.44 -9.72
C LEU A 233 11.79 7.92 -10.12
N SER A 234 12.55 8.77 -10.78
CA SER A 234 13.97 8.48 -11.00
C SER A 234 14.68 8.34 -9.65
N GLU A 235 15.73 7.52 -9.60
CA GLU A 235 16.55 7.38 -8.38
C GLU A 235 17.19 8.72 -7.99
N ALA A 236 17.56 9.54 -8.97
CA ALA A 236 18.12 10.87 -8.75
C ALA A 236 17.13 11.81 -8.07
N GLU A 237 15.89 11.88 -8.55
CA GLU A 237 14.83 12.71 -7.94
C GLU A 237 14.48 12.20 -6.54
N SER A 238 14.32 10.88 -6.39
CA SER A 238 14.03 10.26 -5.08
C SER A 238 15.11 10.55 -4.05
N LYS A 239 16.38 10.49 -4.46
CA LYS A 239 17.53 10.81 -3.61
C LYS A 239 17.56 12.30 -3.25
N ALA A 240 17.38 13.18 -4.22
CA ALA A 240 17.39 14.64 -3.99
C ALA A 240 16.31 15.07 -2.98
N LEU A 241 15.08 14.55 -3.12
CA LEU A 241 13.99 14.86 -2.18
C LEU A 241 14.29 14.40 -0.75
N LYS A 242 14.91 13.23 -0.59
CA LYS A 242 15.31 12.70 0.71
C LYS A 242 16.48 13.45 1.33
N ASP A 243 17.49 13.77 0.54
CA ASP A 243 18.65 14.51 1.02
C ASP A 243 18.23 15.89 1.52
N ALA A 244 17.29 16.55 0.82
CA ALA A 244 16.69 17.81 1.27
C ALA A 244 15.98 17.66 2.63
N TYR A 245 15.18 16.59 2.81
CA TYR A 245 14.53 16.31 4.10
C TYR A 245 15.54 16.17 5.25
N PHE A 246 16.57 15.34 5.05
CA PHE A 246 17.56 15.09 6.11
C PHE A 246 18.48 16.30 6.37
N ALA A 247 18.75 17.13 5.36
CA ALA A 247 19.47 18.38 5.52
C ALA A 247 18.68 19.36 6.41
N GLU A 248 17.39 19.55 6.14
CA GLU A 248 16.52 20.43 6.94
C GLU A 248 16.34 19.91 8.38
N LEU A 249 16.16 18.60 8.54
CA LEU A 249 16.07 17.97 9.86
C LEU A 249 17.35 18.21 10.67
N SER A 250 18.51 18.17 10.02
CA SER A 250 19.81 18.42 10.65
C SER A 250 19.98 19.90 11.04
N GLN A 251 19.48 20.83 10.22
CA GLN A 251 19.48 22.26 10.52
C GLN A 251 18.55 22.60 11.69
N HIS A 252 17.33 22.04 11.71
CA HIS A 252 16.40 22.21 12.82
C HIS A 252 17.01 21.76 14.15
N LYS A 253 17.63 20.57 14.18
CA LYS A 253 18.30 20.07 15.40
C LYS A 253 19.41 21.00 15.90
N LYS A 254 20.19 21.61 15.00
CA LYS A 254 21.23 22.58 15.38
C LYS A 254 20.61 23.83 16.00
N ASN A 255 19.53 24.33 15.42
CA ASN A 255 18.86 25.54 15.90
C ASN A 255 18.13 25.33 17.24
N THR A 256 17.65 24.12 17.56
CA THR A 256 16.98 23.85 18.85
C THR A 256 17.95 23.56 20.00
N THR A 257 19.23 23.31 19.70
CA THR A 257 20.28 23.02 20.71
C THR A 257 21.10 24.26 21.06
N THR A 258 20.81 25.41 20.42
CA THR A 258 21.42 26.72 20.70
C THR A 258 20.43 27.56 21.48
#